data_AF-A0A2G6J214-F1
#
_entry.id   AF-A0A2G6J214-F1
#
_cell.length_a   1.000
_cell.length_b   1.000
_cell.length_c   1.000
_cell.angle_alpha   90.00
_cell.angle_beta   90.00
_cell.angle_gamma   90.00
#
_symmetry.space_group_name_H-M   'P 1'
#
loop_
_entity.id
_entity.type
_entity.pdbx_description
1 polymer ?
#
loop_
_entity_poly.entity_id
_entity_poly.type
_entity_poly.pdbx_seq_one_letter_code
_entity_poly.pdbx_strand_id
1 'polypeptide(L)'
;MLECAKLRRSGAEGSPLSTSERSGRALVGTPPEAVATAKTIGFDTTLRPPLELIPVAPNPQALCPLEYRGRLLVHTVHDGTTIPSFVLESKGVQELKRDGTLWQLYARERDWGANLVAAELAHALGLEGYYRVNTARAVLDFNRFPGESPADDHALDRMALTPPLSHLLTHQQKRALLEDYYDAISELMERVLADKLISLAIHTYDRHNSTQTQRPTISLLTCARSYQRSSRLPYNTFDPLFPDELTESSSNRLLRDRLALTAEKAGLDVSHNYPYCLPDGSLEVRSQPWLFFREVRRQLVHEHPALERDPAFGRVFEMLLDTNLRLADAEALAGYLRRFRRAPVGREADFQAAARAYDQLRAFLVDRPGFVEEYRRSPERTSALSVEVRKDLVWEFDRRGQPVAARPAQARDIAQTLALGIAEYLKRDR
;
A
#
# COMPACT_ATOMS: atom_id res chain seq x y z
N MET A 1 -28.78 -34.98 27.89
CA MET A 1 -29.79 -36.05 27.87
C MET A 1 -31.18 -35.42 27.86
N LEU A 2 -31.73 -35.18 26.67
CA LEU A 2 -33.15 -35.35 26.33
C LEU A 2 -33.28 -35.08 24.82
N GLU A 3 -33.73 -36.13 24.14
CA GLU A 3 -33.90 -36.29 22.70
C GLU A 3 -35.26 -35.76 22.20
N CYS A 4 -35.39 -35.78 20.87
CA CYS A 4 -36.60 -35.73 20.02
C CYS A 4 -37.06 -34.32 19.60
N ALA A 5 -37.38 -34.03 18.34
CA ALA A 5 -37.78 -34.92 17.24
C ALA A 5 -37.42 -34.36 15.85
N LYS A 6 -37.22 -35.32 14.93
CA LYS A 6 -37.08 -35.18 13.48
C LYS A 6 -38.40 -34.77 12.83
N LEU A 7 -38.33 -33.96 11.78
CA LEU A 7 -39.32 -33.96 10.70
C LEU A 7 -38.61 -34.01 9.34
N ARG A 8 -38.70 -35.17 8.70
CA ARG A 8 -38.46 -35.38 7.28
C ARG A 8 -39.76 -35.07 6.53
N ARG A 9 -39.67 -34.37 5.41
CA ARG A 9 -40.58 -34.57 4.27
C ARG A 9 -39.78 -34.74 3.00
N SER A 10 -40.14 -35.80 2.30
CA SER A 10 -39.62 -36.34 1.06
C SER A 10 -40.60 -36.06 -0.07
N GLY A 11 -40.06 -35.98 -1.28
CA GLY A 11 -40.74 -36.26 -2.55
C GLY A 11 -40.99 -35.03 -3.41
N ALA A 12 -40.91 -35.09 -4.74
CA ALA A 12 -40.43 -36.10 -5.69
C ALA A 12 -40.44 -35.45 -7.09
N GLU A 13 -39.92 -36.17 -8.09
CA GLU A 13 -40.06 -35.95 -9.56
C GLU A 13 -39.06 -34.94 -10.16
N GLY A 14 -38.10 -35.32 -11.03
CA GLY A 14 -38.21 -36.03 -12.32
C GLY A 14 -38.33 -34.96 -13.44
N SER A 15 -37.59 -34.89 -14.54
CA SER A 15 -36.73 -35.81 -15.30
C SER A 15 -35.85 -34.95 -16.28
N PRO A 16 -34.98 -35.54 -17.13
CA PRO A 16 -33.74 -34.94 -17.64
C PRO A 16 -33.88 -34.31 -19.02
N LEU A 17 -33.08 -33.28 -19.34
CA LEU A 17 -32.81 -32.91 -20.74
C LEU A 17 -31.41 -32.30 -20.97
N SER A 18 -30.75 -32.93 -21.94
CA SER A 18 -29.79 -32.44 -22.93
C SER A 18 -28.48 -31.80 -22.48
N THR A 19 -27.44 -32.63 -22.56
CA THR A 19 -26.11 -32.25 -23.04
C THR A 19 -26.18 -31.60 -24.42
N SER A 20 -25.85 -30.31 -24.52
CA SER A 20 -25.46 -29.69 -25.78
C SER A 20 -24.03 -29.19 -25.67
N GLU A 21 -23.16 -29.81 -26.44
CA GLU A 21 -21.79 -29.39 -26.72
C GLU A 21 -21.76 -27.91 -27.14
N ARG A 22 -20.92 -27.12 -26.47
CA ARG A 22 -20.42 -25.86 -27.03
C ARG A 22 -18.89 -25.90 -27.03
N SER A 23 -18.36 -26.28 -28.20
CA SER A 23 -16.99 -26.03 -28.59
C SER A 23 -16.77 -24.53 -28.71
N GLY A 24 -16.30 -23.89 -27.64
CA GLY A 24 -15.75 -22.54 -27.66
C GLY A 24 -14.24 -22.62 -27.55
N ARG A 25 -13.52 -22.50 -28.67
CA ARG A 25 -12.07 -22.27 -28.70
C ARG A 25 -11.78 -20.99 -27.93
N ALA A 26 -11.31 -21.11 -26.70
CA ALA A 26 -10.67 -20.01 -25.99
C ALA A 26 -9.30 -19.78 -26.65
N LEU A 27 -9.13 -18.62 -27.28
CA LEU A 27 -7.82 -18.06 -27.58
C LEU A 27 -7.21 -17.66 -26.23
N VAL A 28 -6.52 -18.61 -25.60
CA VAL A 28 -5.67 -18.37 -24.45
C VAL A 28 -4.47 -17.58 -24.97
N GLY A 29 -4.48 -16.26 -24.77
CA GLY A 29 -3.26 -15.48 -24.76
C GLY A 29 -2.41 -15.98 -23.61
N THR A 30 -1.29 -16.62 -23.92
CA THR A 30 -0.30 -17.07 -22.94
C THR A 30 0.17 -15.85 -22.15
N PRO A 31 0.08 -15.83 -20.80
CA PRO A 31 0.72 -14.78 -20.03
C PRO A 31 2.24 -14.89 -20.22
N PRO A 32 2.96 -13.77 -20.37
CA PRO A 32 4.39 -13.80 -20.57
C PRO A 32 5.06 -14.02 -19.21
N GLU A 33 5.20 -15.27 -18.78
CA GLU A 33 6.26 -15.72 -17.86
C GLU A 33 6.21 -17.26 -17.77
N ALA A 34 7.25 -17.89 -18.32
CA ALA A 34 7.46 -19.32 -18.16
C ALA A 34 7.66 -19.64 -16.67
N VAL A 35 6.90 -20.61 -16.17
CA VAL A 35 6.97 -21.14 -14.81
C VAL A 35 8.36 -21.75 -14.60
N ALA A 36 9.27 -20.96 -14.03
CA ALA A 36 10.57 -21.44 -13.57
C ALA A 36 10.38 -22.25 -12.27
N THR A 37 10.69 -23.53 -12.32
CA THR A 37 10.75 -24.41 -11.14
C THR A 37 11.73 -23.85 -10.10
N ALA A 38 11.35 -23.91 -8.82
CA ALA A 38 11.91 -23.22 -7.64
C ALA A 38 13.43 -23.36 -7.31
N LYS A 39 14.27 -23.90 -8.20
CA LYS A 39 15.73 -24.01 -7.99
C LYS A 39 16.59 -23.17 -8.93
N THR A 40 16.01 -22.52 -9.94
CA THR A 40 16.75 -21.76 -10.97
C THR A 40 16.12 -20.41 -11.29
N ILE A 41 15.40 -19.80 -10.35
CA ILE A 41 15.09 -18.38 -10.45
C ILE A 41 16.35 -17.63 -10.03
N GLY A 42 17.21 -17.31 -11.00
CA GLY A 42 18.21 -16.26 -10.79
C GLY A 42 17.48 -14.99 -10.37
N PHE A 43 17.96 -14.30 -9.34
CA PHE A 43 17.47 -12.95 -9.04
C PHE A 43 17.58 -12.13 -10.32
N ASP A 44 16.48 -11.49 -10.71
CA ASP A 44 16.47 -10.66 -11.91
C ASP A 44 17.44 -9.49 -11.68
N THR A 45 18.56 -9.51 -12.39
CA THR A 45 19.58 -8.44 -12.35
C THR A 45 19.39 -7.43 -13.48
N THR A 46 18.32 -7.56 -14.28
CA THR A 46 18.02 -6.55 -15.30
C THR A 46 17.72 -5.22 -14.62
N LEU A 47 18.28 -4.14 -15.17
CA LEU A 47 18.02 -2.80 -14.68
C LEU A 47 16.57 -2.45 -15.00
N ARG A 48 15.69 -2.57 -14.00
CA ARG A 48 14.30 -2.13 -14.07
C ARG A 48 14.14 -0.85 -13.27
N PRO A 49 13.23 0.05 -13.67
CA PRO A 49 12.87 1.18 -12.82
C PRO A 49 12.34 0.64 -11.47
N PRO A 50 12.65 1.29 -10.33
CA PRO A 50 12.19 0.84 -9.01
C PRO A 50 10.67 0.68 -8.91
N LEU A 51 9.92 1.48 -9.68
CA LEU A 51 8.48 1.43 -9.82
C LEU A 51 8.10 1.44 -11.31
N GLU A 52 7.14 0.60 -11.69
CA GLU A 52 6.71 0.42 -13.08
C GLU A 52 5.17 0.33 -13.17
N LEU A 53 4.59 0.88 -14.23
CA LEU A 53 3.19 0.62 -14.60
C LEU A 53 3.14 -0.65 -15.45
N ILE A 54 2.47 -1.68 -14.93
CA ILE A 54 2.27 -2.95 -15.63
C ILE A 54 0.96 -2.88 -16.41
N PRO A 55 1.00 -2.91 -17.76
CA PRO A 55 -0.20 -2.79 -18.56
C PRO A 55 -1.08 -4.04 -18.40
N VAL A 56 -2.40 -3.83 -18.44
CA VAL A 56 -3.39 -4.92 -18.51
C VAL A 56 -4.17 -4.83 -19.80
N ALA A 57 -4.67 -5.98 -20.28
CA ALA A 57 -5.50 -5.98 -21.49
C ALA A 57 -6.77 -5.13 -21.28
N PRO A 58 -7.23 -4.39 -22.30
CA PRO A 58 -8.50 -3.68 -22.22
C PRO A 58 -9.66 -4.64 -21.92
N ASN A 59 -10.57 -4.21 -21.04
CA ASN A 59 -11.78 -4.96 -20.73
C ASN A 59 -13.03 -4.20 -21.23
N PRO A 60 -13.67 -4.63 -22.31
CA PRO A 60 -14.90 -4.00 -22.81
C PRO A 60 -16.08 -4.16 -21.84
N GLN A 61 -16.01 -5.13 -20.91
CA GLN A 61 -17.01 -5.40 -19.87
C GLN A 61 -16.58 -4.87 -18.50
N ALA A 62 -15.66 -3.90 -18.47
CA ALA A 62 -15.16 -3.31 -17.23
C ALA A 62 -16.29 -2.78 -16.34
N LEU A 63 -16.19 -3.09 -15.04
CA LEU A 63 -17.24 -2.82 -14.04
C LEU A 63 -17.27 -1.35 -13.60
N CYS A 64 -16.11 -0.67 -13.65
CA CYS A 64 -15.97 0.72 -13.22
C CYS A 64 -16.45 1.69 -14.32
N PRO A 65 -17.29 2.69 -13.97
CA PRO A 65 -17.66 3.78 -14.87
C PRO A 65 -16.43 4.51 -15.43
N LEU A 66 -16.49 4.90 -16.71
CA LEU A 66 -15.35 5.47 -17.45
C LEU A 66 -14.75 6.71 -16.75
N GLU A 67 -15.60 7.59 -16.22
CA GLU A 67 -15.22 8.82 -15.52
C GLU A 67 -14.36 8.61 -14.26
N TYR A 68 -14.41 7.42 -13.65
CA TYR A 68 -13.62 7.12 -12.46
C TYR A 68 -12.33 6.37 -12.75
N ARG A 69 -12.15 5.76 -13.93
CA ARG A 69 -10.99 4.90 -14.21
C ARG A 69 -9.66 5.62 -14.05
N GLY A 70 -9.56 6.86 -14.53
CA GLY A 70 -8.38 7.71 -14.34
C GLY A 70 -8.13 8.14 -12.89
N ARG A 71 -9.11 7.92 -12.00
CA ARG A 71 -9.09 8.31 -10.58
C ARG A 71 -8.90 7.14 -9.63
N LEU A 72 -8.73 5.92 -10.14
CA LEU A 72 -8.37 4.74 -9.34
C LEU A 72 -6.88 4.44 -9.49
N LEU A 73 -6.29 3.91 -8.43
CA LEU A 73 -4.93 3.41 -8.39
C LEU A 73 -4.93 2.02 -7.75
N VAL A 74 -4.40 1.05 -8.48
CA VAL A 74 -4.09 -0.30 -7.95
C VAL A 74 -2.58 -0.44 -7.96
N HIS A 75 -1.99 -0.88 -6.86
CA HIS A 75 -0.56 -1.07 -6.77
C HIS A 75 -0.14 -2.25 -5.90
N THR A 76 1.08 -2.75 -6.12
CA THR A 76 1.73 -3.79 -5.31
C THR A 76 3.12 -3.32 -4.91
N VAL A 77 3.44 -3.43 -3.62
CA VAL A 77 4.73 -2.95 -3.09
C VAL A 77 5.66 -4.07 -2.64
N HIS A 78 5.16 -5.31 -2.56
CA HIS A 78 5.89 -6.45 -1.95
C HIS A 78 5.99 -7.71 -2.84
N ASP A 79 5.53 -7.66 -4.08
CA ASP A 79 5.64 -8.76 -5.05
C ASP A 79 6.69 -8.48 -6.13
N GLY A 80 7.69 -7.65 -5.79
CA GLY A 80 8.86 -7.35 -6.60
C GLY A 80 9.89 -8.49 -6.59
N THR A 81 10.64 -8.64 -7.69
CA THR A 81 11.56 -9.77 -7.93
C THR A 81 13.01 -9.35 -8.11
N THR A 82 13.29 -8.06 -8.14
CA THR A 82 14.62 -7.50 -8.46
C THR A 82 15.42 -7.26 -7.18
N ILE A 83 16.67 -7.74 -7.16
CA ILE A 83 17.67 -7.34 -6.17
C ILE A 83 18.77 -6.58 -6.91
N PRO A 84 19.07 -5.32 -6.55
CA PRO A 84 20.11 -4.55 -7.23
C PRO A 84 21.46 -5.28 -7.26
N SER A 85 22.20 -5.17 -8.37
CA SER A 85 23.48 -5.87 -8.54
C SER A 85 24.48 -5.51 -7.44
N PHE A 86 24.57 -4.25 -7.05
CA PHE A 86 25.48 -3.80 -5.98
C PHE A 86 25.13 -4.40 -4.60
N VAL A 87 23.88 -4.81 -4.38
CA VAL A 87 23.47 -5.55 -3.18
C VAL A 87 23.91 -7.00 -3.29
N LEU A 88 23.66 -7.64 -4.45
CA LEU A 88 24.08 -9.01 -4.71
C LEU A 88 25.60 -9.15 -4.64
N GLU A 89 26.37 -8.16 -5.08
CA GLU A 89 27.84 -8.13 -5.08
C GLU A 89 28.46 -7.95 -3.68
N SER A 90 27.66 -7.58 -2.66
CA SER A 90 28.17 -7.51 -1.30
C SER A 90 28.65 -8.88 -0.82
N LYS A 91 29.83 -8.92 -0.18
CA LYS A 91 30.47 -10.15 0.29
C LYS A 91 29.55 -11.01 1.16
N GLY A 92 28.89 -10.40 2.15
CA GLY A 92 27.98 -11.11 3.05
C GLY A 92 26.73 -11.63 2.33
N VAL A 93 26.21 -10.88 1.36
CA VAL A 93 25.05 -11.30 0.56
C VAL A 93 25.41 -12.45 -0.38
N GLN A 94 26.62 -12.45 -0.94
CA GLN A 94 27.15 -13.57 -1.74
C GLN A 94 27.23 -14.87 -0.94
N GLU A 95 27.57 -14.81 0.35
CA GLU A 95 27.59 -15.98 1.24
C GLU A 95 26.17 -16.54 1.41
N LEU A 96 25.18 -15.68 1.73
CA LEU A 96 23.77 -16.08 1.81
C LEU A 96 23.20 -16.58 0.47
N LYS A 97 23.71 -16.08 -0.65
CA LYS A 97 23.32 -16.57 -1.98
C LYS A 97 23.83 -17.98 -2.22
N ARG A 98 25.06 -18.29 -1.80
CA ARG A 98 25.70 -19.60 -2.02
C ARG A 98 25.06 -20.72 -1.20
N ASP A 99 24.66 -20.43 0.05
CA ASP A 99 24.03 -21.43 0.93
C ASP A 99 22.51 -21.54 0.76
N GLY A 100 21.91 -20.66 -0.05
CA GLY A 100 20.48 -20.63 -0.35
C GLY A 100 19.63 -19.84 0.67
N THR A 101 20.22 -19.26 1.70
CA THR A 101 19.52 -18.44 2.70
C THR A 101 18.88 -17.21 2.07
N LEU A 102 19.54 -16.57 1.10
CA LEU A 102 18.99 -15.41 0.40
C LEU A 102 17.66 -15.75 -0.30
N TRP A 103 17.58 -16.93 -0.93
CA TRP A 103 16.33 -17.41 -1.53
C TRP A 103 15.24 -17.63 -0.48
N GLN A 104 15.58 -18.24 0.66
CA GLN A 104 14.61 -18.48 1.74
C GLN A 104 14.06 -17.17 2.31
N LEU A 105 14.92 -16.17 2.51
CA LEU A 105 14.51 -14.83 2.93
C LEU A 105 13.58 -14.19 1.90
N TYR A 106 13.99 -14.18 0.63
CA TYR A 106 13.16 -13.65 -0.45
C TYR A 106 11.79 -14.34 -0.54
N ALA A 107 11.76 -15.67 -0.56
CA ALA A 107 10.54 -16.44 -0.68
C ALA A 107 9.59 -16.21 0.51
N ARG A 108 10.13 -16.01 1.72
CA ARG A 108 9.34 -15.70 2.92
C ARG A 108 8.72 -14.31 2.88
N GLU A 109 9.51 -13.29 2.54
CA GLU A 109 9.07 -11.88 2.61
C GLU A 109 8.19 -11.46 1.43
N ARG A 110 8.23 -12.19 0.30
CA ARG A 110 7.47 -11.86 -0.90
C ARG A 110 5.96 -12.10 -0.73
N ASP A 111 5.17 -11.14 -1.19
CA ASP A 111 3.71 -11.23 -1.26
C ASP A 111 3.27 -12.02 -2.51
N TRP A 112 3.59 -13.31 -2.58
CA TRP A 112 3.29 -14.17 -3.72
C TRP A 112 1.82 -14.09 -4.18
N GLY A 113 1.63 -13.70 -5.44
CA GLY A 113 0.30 -13.61 -6.06
C GLY A 113 -0.38 -12.26 -5.89
N ALA A 114 0.24 -11.27 -5.21
CA ALA A 114 -0.33 -9.93 -5.14
C ALA A 114 -0.38 -9.26 -6.52
N ASN A 115 0.66 -9.41 -7.35
CA ASN A 115 0.67 -8.93 -8.75
C ASN A 115 -0.44 -9.58 -9.58
N LEU A 116 -0.71 -10.86 -9.34
CA LEU A 116 -1.74 -11.60 -10.05
C LEU A 116 -3.14 -11.06 -9.71
N VAL A 117 -3.42 -10.82 -8.43
CA VAL A 117 -4.69 -10.19 -8.00
C VAL A 117 -4.78 -8.75 -8.50
N ALA A 118 -3.70 -7.97 -8.43
CA ALA A 118 -3.68 -6.59 -8.91
C ALA A 118 -3.93 -6.48 -10.42
N ALA A 119 -3.36 -7.37 -11.23
CA ALA A 119 -3.58 -7.43 -12.66
C ALA A 119 -5.05 -7.74 -12.99
N GLU A 120 -5.62 -8.78 -12.38
CA GLU A 120 -7.03 -9.13 -12.58
C GLU A 120 -7.98 -8.05 -12.06
N LEU A 121 -7.62 -7.34 -10.98
CA LEU A 121 -8.40 -6.23 -10.41
C LEU A 121 -8.38 -5.02 -11.35
N ALA A 122 -7.20 -4.61 -11.83
CA ALA A 122 -7.07 -3.54 -12.80
C ALA A 122 -7.84 -3.86 -14.10
N HIS A 123 -7.76 -5.10 -14.57
CA HIS A 123 -8.52 -5.55 -15.74
C HIS A 123 -10.04 -5.50 -15.50
N ALA A 124 -10.53 -5.99 -14.35
CA ALA A 124 -11.96 -5.95 -14.01
C ALA A 124 -12.50 -4.53 -13.86
N LEU A 125 -11.68 -3.60 -13.34
CA LEU A 125 -11.99 -2.18 -13.25
C LEU A 125 -11.83 -1.44 -14.59
N GLY A 126 -11.20 -2.04 -15.60
CA GLY A 126 -10.94 -1.41 -16.89
C GLY A 126 -9.84 -0.36 -16.88
N LEU A 127 -8.89 -0.46 -15.94
CA LEU A 127 -7.73 0.42 -15.87
C LEU A 127 -6.71 0.06 -16.97
N GLU A 128 -5.82 0.98 -17.29
CA GLU A 128 -4.71 0.74 -18.24
C GLU A 128 -3.68 -0.23 -17.68
N GLY A 129 -3.53 -0.28 -16.35
CA GLY A 129 -2.55 -1.09 -15.67
C GLY A 129 -2.63 -0.96 -14.15
N TYR A 130 -1.65 -1.56 -13.48
CA TYR A 130 -1.40 -1.39 -12.04
C TYR A 130 0.08 -1.06 -11.81
N TYR A 131 0.39 -0.35 -10.72
CA TYR A 131 1.77 -0.01 -10.40
C TYR A 131 2.44 -1.10 -9.56
N ARG A 132 3.68 -1.45 -9.90
CA ARG A 132 4.46 -2.46 -9.18
C ARG A 132 5.79 -1.86 -8.71
N VAL A 133 6.11 -2.04 -7.44
CA VAL A 133 7.50 -1.91 -6.96
C VAL A 133 8.28 -3.15 -7.38
N ASN A 134 9.32 -2.95 -8.18
CA ASN A 134 10.12 -4.05 -8.73
C ASN A 134 11.13 -4.60 -7.72
N THR A 135 11.60 -3.76 -6.79
CA THR A 135 12.57 -4.16 -5.77
C THR A 135 11.96 -5.20 -4.82
N ALA A 136 12.69 -6.28 -4.58
CA ALA A 136 12.28 -7.31 -3.65
C ALA A 136 12.21 -6.75 -2.21
N ARG A 137 11.08 -6.98 -1.54
CA ARG A 137 10.81 -6.52 -0.17
C ARG A 137 11.89 -6.93 0.83
N ALA A 138 12.50 -8.12 0.64
CA ALA A 138 13.57 -8.61 1.50
C ALA A 138 14.78 -7.64 1.59
N VAL A 139 14.96 -6.78 0.59
CA VAL A 139 16.02 -5.77 0.53
C VAL A 139 15.49 -4.40 0.98
N LEU A 140 14.30 -4.04 0.50
CA LEU A 140 13.67 -2.74 0.71
C LEU A 140 12.15 -2.89 0.87
N ASP A 141 11.63 -2.72 2.09
CA ASP A 141 10.20 -2.63 2.37
C ASP A 141 9.74 -1.18 2.21
N PHE A 142 9.19 -0.84 1.05
CA PHE A 142 8.69 0.51 0.75
C PHE A 142 7.51 0.93 1.63
N ASN A 143 6.81 -0.03 2.26
CA ASN A 143 5.67 0.26 3.12
C ASN A 143 6.08 0.53 4.58
N ARG A 144 7.29 1.07 4.78
CA ARG A 144 7.87 1.51 6.06
C ARG A 144 8.53 2.87 5.91
N PHE A 145 8.79 3.52 7.04
CA PHE A 145 9.67 4.68 7.07
C PHE A 145 11.10 4.30 6.64
N PRO A 146 11.81 5.21 5.97
CA PRO A 146 13.18 4.97 5.53
C PRO A 146 14.11 4.86 6.73
N GLY A 147 15.07 3.94 6.65
CA GLY A 147 16.04 3.69 7.71
C GLY A 147 16.36 2.21 7.86
N GLU A 148 17.13 1.88 8.88
CA GLU A 148 17.51 0.52 9.23
C GLU A 148 16.92 0.15 10.59
N SER A 149 16.33 -1.03 10.67
CA SER A 149 15.84 -1.55 11.95
C SER A 149 16.88 -2.40 12.68
N PRO A 150 16.91 -2.32 14.02
CA PRO A 150 17.48 -3.36 14.88
C PRO A 150 16.99 -4.78 14.51
N ALA A 151 17.82 -5.78 14.82
CA ALA A 151 17.54 -7.19 14.50
C ALA A 151 16.23 -7.72 15.12
N ASP A 152 15.87 -7.24 16.31
CA ASP A 152 14.79 -7.79 17.14
C ASP A 152 13.46 -7.00 17.04
N ASP A 153 13.37 -6.04 16.12
CA ASP A 153 12.14 -5.25 15.95
C ASP A 153 10.96 -6.10 15.47
N HIS A 154 9.79 -5.84 16.06
CA HIS A 154 8.53 -6.40 15.60
C HIS A 154 8.32 -6.02 14.12
N ALA A 155 7.79 -6.93 13.30
CA ALA A 155 7.74 -6.76 11.84
C ALA A 155 7.03 -5.48 11.35
N LEU A 156 6.08 -4.97 12.12
CA LEU A 156 5.36 -3.71 11.83
C LEU A 156 6.07 -2.45 12.33
N ASP A 157 7.08 -2.56 13.20
CA ASP A 157 7.93 -1.45 13.66
C ASP A 157 9.21 -1.32 12.82
N ARG A 158 9.40 -2.22 11.85
CA ARG A 158 10.59 -2.22 11.01
C ARG A 158 10.70 -0.96 10.17
N MET A 159 11.92 -0.50 9.93
CA MET A 159 12.24 0.48 8.90
C MET A 159 12.40 -0.22 7.53
N ALA A 160 12.54 0.58 6.46
CA ALA A 160 12.56 0.09 5.09
C ALA A 160 13.71 -0.90 4.79
N LEU A 161 14.86 -0.77 5.45
CA LEU A 161 16.00 -1.68 5.29
C LEU A 161 15.93 -2.79 6.34
N THR A 162 15.63 -4.02 5.90
CA THR A 162 15.32 -5.14 6.79
C THR A 162 16.51 -6.07 7.06
N PRO A 163 16.72 -6.49 8.32
CA PRO A 163 17.64 -7.56 8.65
C PRO A 163 17.24 -8.91 8.02
N PRO A 164 18.20 -9.81 7.74
CA PRO A 164 19.64 -9.66 7.98
C PRO A 164 20.38 -8.88 6.88
N LEU A 165 19.74 -8.62 5.74
CA LEU A 165 20.42 -8.05 4.57
C LEU A 165 20.97 -6.65 4.85
N SER A 166 20.22 -5.81 5.57
CA SER A 166 20.69 -4.48 5.97
C SER A 166 22.07 -4.51 6.67
N HIS A 167 22.30 -5.46 7.57
CA HIS A 167 23.57 -5.58 8.32
C HIS A 167 24.77 -5.97 7.45
N LEU A 168 24.51 -6.52 6.26
CA LEU A 168 25.53 -6.97 5.32
C LEU A 168 25.88 -5.90 4.28
N LEU A 169 25.26 -4.72 4.38
CA LEU A 169 25.49 -3.60 3.47
C LEU A 169 26.31 -2.52 4.15
N THR A 170 27.21 -1.90 3.36
CA THR A 170 27.92 -0.70 3.79
C THR A 170 26.97 0.49 3.89
N HIS A 171 27.37 1.53 4.62
CA HIS A 171 26.62 2.79 4.68
C HIS A 171 26.32 3.36 3.27
N GLN A 172 27.30 3.30 2.36
CA GLN A 172 27.11 3.78 0.98
C GLN A 172 26.05 2.97 0.22
N GLN A 173 26.02 1.65 0.37
CA GLN A 173 25.02 0.79 -0.27
C GLN A 173 23.61 1.02 0.30
N LYS A 174 23.50 1.21 1.63
CA LYS A 174 22.23 1.56 2.29
C LYS A 174 21.71 2.91 1.80
N ARG A 175 22.60 3.90 1.71
CA ARG A 175 22.28 5.22 1.18
C ARG A 175 21.79 5.14 -0.27
N ALA A 176 22.48 4.39 -1.13
CA ALA A 176 22.05 4.16 -2.51
C ALA A 176 20.68 3.48 -2.61
N LEU A 177 20.37 2.50 -1.74
CA LEU A 177 19.03 1.90 -1.69
C LEU A 177 17.94 2.92 -1.33
N LEU A 178 18.21 3.85 -0.42
CA LEU A 178 17.23 4.87 -0.05
C LEU A 178 17.12 5.95 -1.13
N GLU A 179 18.23 6.50 -1.62
CA GLU A 179 18.24 7.59 -2.60
C GLU A 179 17.77 7.12 -4.00
N ASP A 180 18.32 6.01 -4.50
CA ASP A 180 18.08 5.60 -5.89
C ASP A 180 16.81 4.75 -6.06
N TYR A 181 16.32 4.14 -4.97
CA TYR A 181 15.14 3.27 -5.01
C TYR A 181 13.99 3.81 -4.15
N TYR A 182 14.16 3.98 -2.83
CA TYR A 182 13.05 4.40 -1.98
C TYR A 182 12.50 5.77 -2.38
N ASP A 183 13.37 6.76 -2.53
CA ASP A 183 12.99 8.14 -2.87
C ASP A 183 12.40 8.18 -4.28
N ALA A 184 13.01 7.48 -5.24
CA ALA A 184 12.48 7.35 -6.61
C ALA A 184 11.07 6.73 -6.65
N ILE A 185 10.82 5.67 -5.87
CA ILE A 185 9.47 5.08 -5.76
C ILE A 185 8.52 6.09 -5.13
N SER A 186 8.93 6.78 -4.05
CA SER A 186 8.04 7.72 -3.34
C SER A 186 7.64 8.89 -4.21
N GLU A 187 8.60 9.54 -4.88
CA GLU A 187 8.32 10.66 -5.77
C GLU A 187 7.34 10.28 -6.89
N LEU A 188 7.53 9.09 -7.48
CA LEU A 188 6.62 8.59 -8.51
C LEU A 188 5.24 8.27 -7.94
N MET A 189 5.15 7.61 -6.78
CA MET A 189 3.88 7.30 -6.13
C MET A 189 3.11 8.55 -5.71
N GLU A 190 3.78 9.56 -5.19
CA GLU A 190 3.18 10.86 -4.86
C GLU A 190 2.58 11.52 -6.11
N ARG A 191 3.31 11.54 -7.23
CA ARG A 191 2.79 12.05 -8.51
C ARG A 191 1.56 11.26 -8.98
N VAL A 192 1.60 9.94 -8.88
CA VAL A 192 0.49 9.09 -9.34
C VAL A 192 -0.73 9.20 -8.44
N LEU A 193 -0.53 9.31 -7.12
CA LEU A 193 -1.58 9.38 -6.11
C LEU A 193 -2.29 10.74 -6.11
N ALA A 194 -1.61 11.78 -6.60
CA ALA A 194 -2.02 13.18 -6.49
C ALA A 194 -3.48 13.49 -6.84
N ASP A 195 -4.03 12.80 -7.83
CA ASP A 195 -5.37 13.04 -8.40
C ASP A 195 -6.30 11.82 -8.26
N LYS A 196 -5.94 10.88 -7.38
CA LYS A 196 -6.68 9.63 -7.18
C LYS A 196 -7.73 9.79 -6.10
N LEU A 197 -8.87 9.14 -6.31
CA LEU A 197 -9.94 9.00 -5.34
C LEU A 197 -9.80 7.75 -4.49
N ILE A 198 -9.33 6.67 -5.10
CA ILE A 198 -9.16 5.40 -4.41
C ILE A 198 -7.78 4.86 -4.76
N SER A 199 -6.99 4.57 -3.74
CA SER A 199 -5.73 3.83 -3.85
C SER A 199 -5.87 2.49 -3.13
N LEU A 200 -5.61 1.41 -3.86
CA LEU A 200 -5.70 0.03 -3.40
C LEU A 200 -4.32 -0.60 -3.47
N ALA A 201 -3.70 -0.83 -2.32
CA ALA A 201 -2.51 -1.65 -2.23
C ALA A 201 -2.91 -3.12 -2.10
N ILE A 202 -2.43 -3.95 -3.01
CA ILE A 202 -2.70 -5.38 -2.98
C ILE A 202 -1.50 -6.09 -2.34
N HIS A 203 -1.81 -6.89 -1.33
CA HIS A 203 -0.88 -7.63 -0.50
C HIS A 203 -1.33 -9.09 -0.38
N THR A 204 -0.42 -9.95 0.06
CA THR A 204 -0.80 -11.30 0.50
C THR A 204 -0.19 -11.68 1.84
N TYR A 205 -0.89 -12.52 2.59
CA TYR A 205 -0.41 -13.05 3.87
C TYR A 205 -0.52 -14.56 3.95
N ASP A 206 0.29 -15.17 4.81
CA ASP A 206 0.26 -16.63 5.02
C ASP A 206 -1.06 -17.08 5.62
N ARG A 207 -1.43 -18.35 5.37
CA ARG A 207 -2.72 -18.94 5.77
C ARG A 207 -3.02 -18.86 7.27
N HIS A 208 -1.99 -19.01 8.09
CA HIS A 208 -2.11 -19.05 9.55
C HIS A 208 -1.31 -17.93 10.18
N ASN A 209 -1.75 -17.45 11.33
CA ASN A 209 -0.95 -16.56 12.18
C ASN A 209 0.09 -17.37 13.00
N SER A 210 0.88 -16.68 13.83
CA SER A 210 1.88 -17.33 14.70
C SER A 210 1.27 -18.31 15.71
N THR A 211 0.00 -18.13 16.07
CA THR A 211 -0.75 -19.04 16.97
C THR A 211 -1.48 -20.16 16.22
N GLN A 212 -1.18 -20.38 14.93
CA GLN A 212 -1.79 -21.39 14.06
C GLN A 212 -3.30 -21.21 13.78
N THR A 213 -3.88 -20.08 14.16
CA THR A 213 -5.26 -19.74 13.80
C THR A 213 -5.32 -19.39 12.33
N GLN A 214 -6.30 -19.94 11.63
CA GLN A 214 -6.55 -19.63 10.23
C GLN A 214 -6.97 -18.16 10.09
N ARG A 215 -6.35 -17.47 9.14
CA ARG A 215 -6.68 -16.09 8.80
C ARG A 215 -7.88 -16.04 7.85
N PRO A 216 -8.60 -14.90 7.83
CA PRO A 216 -9.68 -14.66 6.87
C PRO A 216 -9.18 -14.81 5.43
N THR A 217 -10.11 -14.82 4.48
CA THR A 217 -9.75 -14.85 3.06
C THR A 217 -9.19 -13.51 2.61
N ILE A 218 -9.83 -12.42 3.08
CA ILE A 218 -9.43 -11.04 2.81
C ILE A 218 -9.34 -10.28 4.13
N SER A 219 -8.31 -9.44 4.28
CA SER A 219 -8.28 -8.38 5.29
C SER A 219 -8.28 -7.01 4.63
N LEU A 220 -9.10 -6.10 5.13
CA LEU A 220 -9.15 -4.71 4.71
C LEU A 220 -8.45 -3.85 5.77
N LEU A 221 -7.31 -3.26 5.39
CA LEU A 221 -6.51 -2.44 6.28
C LEU A 221 -6.74 -0.96 5.99
N THR A 222 -7.17 -0.24 7.02
CA THR A 222 -7.50 1.19 6.91
C THR A 222 -7.08 1.99 8.13
N CYS A 223 -6.47 1.35 9.14
CA CYS A 223 -6.09 1.97 10.42
C CYS A 223 -4.61 1.72 10.70
N ALA A 224 -3.91 2.77 11.11
CA ALA A 224 -2.52 2.69 11.55
C ALA A 224 -2.40 1.86 12.83
N ARG A 225 -1.31 1.08 12.95
CA ARG A 225 -1.05 0.22 14.10
C ARG A 225 -1.06 0.99 15.41
N SER A 226 -0.36 2.12 15.46
CA SER A 226 -0.30 2.91 16.69
C SER A 226 -1.66 3.47 17.09
N TYR A 227 -2.47 3.86 16.09
CA TYR A 227 -3.83 4.33 16.32
C TYR A 227 -4.72 3.20 16.86
N GLN A 228 -4.65 1.99 16.31
CA GLN A 228 -5.40 0.85 16.84
C GLN A 228 -5.02 0.51 18.30
N ARG A 229 -3.78 0.73 18.70
CA ARG A 229 -3.31 0.44 20.08
C ARG A 229 -3.61 1.56 21.06
N SER A 230 -3.50 2.82 20.63
CA SER A 230 -3.44 3.97 21.52
C SER A 230 -4.47 5.06 21.21
N SER A 231 -5.30 4.87 20.18
CA SER A 231 -6.25 5.87 19.64
C SER A 231 -5.61 7.21 19.30
N ARG A 232 -4.33 7.18 18.87
CA ARG A 232 -3.53 8.32 18.41
C ARG A 232 -2.27 7.82 17.70
N LEU A 233 -1.70 8.63 16.81
CA LEU A 233 -0.35 8.39 16.32
C LEU A 233 0.73 8.73 17.38
N PRO A 234 1.94 8.15 17.28
CA PRO A 234 3.05 8.53 18.13
C PRO A 234 3.39 10.01 17.96
N TYR A 235 3.85 10.64 19.05
CA TYR A 235 4.29 12.02 19.00
C TYR A 235 5.44 12.20 17.99
N ASN A 236 5.36 13.24 17.15
CA ASN A 236 6.30 13.54 16.06
C ASN A 236 6.32 12.55 14.88
N THR A 237 5.34 11.66 14.71
CA THR A 237 5.23 10.91 13.45
C THR A 237 4.96 11.84 12.27
N PHE A 238 4.02 12.78 12.43
CA PHE A 238 3.72 13.84 11.46
C PHE A 238 3.69 15.21 12.15
N ASP A 239 3.56 16.28 11.36
CA ASP A 239 3.44 17.64 11.89
C ASP A 239 2.15 17.81 12.73
N PRO A 240 2.19 18.48 13.90
CA PRO A 240 1.02 18.69 14.75
C PRO A 240 -0.14 19.50 14.12
N LEU A 241 0.09 20.21 13.02
CA LEU A 241 -0.98 20.84 12.24
C LEU A 241 -1.82 19.81 11.47
N PHE A 242 -1.35 18.57 11.33
CA PHE A 242 -2.15 17.49 10.78
C PHE A 242 -3.13 16.97 11.85
N PRO A 243 -4.45 17.03 11.62
CA PRO A 243 -5.44 16.60 12.59
C PRO A 243 -5.38 15.09 12.87
N ASP A 244 -5.26 14.70 14.14
CA ASP A 244 -5.15 13.30 14.55
C ASP A 244 -6.40 12.49 14.16
N GLU A 245 -7.59 13.10 14.12
CA GLU A 245 -8.83 12.43 13.67
C GLU A 245 -8.80 11.97 12.20
N LEU A 246 -7.94 12.56 11.36
CA LEU A 246 -7.75 12.10 9.97
C LEU A 246 -6.87 10.84 9.89
N THR A 247 -6.17 10.50 10.97
CA THR A 247 -5.34 9.28 11.08
C THR A 247 -6.13 8.04 11.52
N GLU A 248 -7.31 8.25 12.12
CA GLU A 248 -8.22 7.17 12.56
C GLU A 248 -8.54 6.21 11.41
N SER A 249 -8.67 6.75 10.19
CA SER A 249 -8.70 5.92 9.00
C SER A 249 -8.16 6.61 7.75
N SER A 250 -7.35 5.88 7.00
CA SER A 250 -6.81 6.26 5.69
C SER A 250 -7.83 6.17 4.56
N SER A 251 -9.02 5.63 4.82
CA SER A 251 -10.04 5.33 3.81
C SER A 251 -11.44 5.76 4.25
N ASN A 252 -12.32 6.04 3.29
CA ASN A 252 -13.73 6.19 3.54
C ASN A 252 -14.33 4.88 4.08
N ARG A 253 -15.03 4.94 5.22
CA ARG A 253 -15.65 3.78 5.87
C ARG A 253 -16.69 3.10 4.98
N LEU A 254 -17.45 3.89 4.20
CA LEU A 254 -18.46 3.34 3.28
C LEU A 254 -17.81 2.50 2.18
N LEU A 255 -16.65 2.90 1.66
CA LEU A 255 -15.89 2.09 0.70
C LEU A 255 -15.48 0.77 1.35
N ARG A 256 -14.80 0.80 2.50
CA ARG A 256 -14.38 -0.40 3.22
C ARG A 256 -15.55 -1.34 3.48
N ASP A 257 -16.65 -0.81 4.02
CA ASP A 257 -17.82 -1.62 4.40
C ASP A 257 -18.52 -2.17 3.16
N ARG A 258 -18.57 -1.43 2.04
CA ARG A 258 -19.08 -1.94 0.75
C ARG A 258 -18.23 -3.10 0.22
N LEU A 259 -16.90 -2.99 0.30
CA LEU A 259 -16.00 -4.08 -0.11
C LEU A 259 -16.23 -5.32 0.75
N ALA A 260 -16.30 -5.16 2.07
CA ALA A 260 -16.57 -6.26 2.99
C ALA A 260 -17.90 -6.95 2.68
N LEU A 261 -18.99 -6.18 2.62
CA LEU A 261 -20.32 -6.70 2.31
C LEU A 261 -20.39 -7.41 0.95
N THR A 262 -19.67 -6.92 -0.05
CA THR A 262 -19.63 -7.54 -1.38
C THR A 262 -18.86 -8.86 -1.36
N ALA A 263 -17.72 -8.89 -0.67
CA ALA A 263 -16.90 -10.09 -0.51
C ALA A 263 -17.60 -11.18 0.32
N GLU A 264 -18.24 -10.81 1.43
CA GLU A 264 -18.99 -11.76 2.27
C GLU A 264 -20.20 -12.36 1.52
N LYS A 265 -20.90 -11.56 0.70
CA LYS A 265 -21.98 -12.06 -0.18
C LYS A 265 -21.48 -13.06 -1.22
N ALA A 266 -20.22 -12.95 -1.64
CA ALA A 266 -19.57 -13.90 -2.53
C ALA A 266 -19.00 -15.13 -1.78
N GLY A 267 -19.20 -15.22 -0.46
CA GLY A 267 -18.72 -16.32 0.37
C GLY A 267 -17.25 -16.21 0.77
N LEU A 268 -16.65 -15.01 0.69
CA LEU A 268 -15.28 -14.76 1.15
C LEU A 268 -15.31 -14.25 2.59
N ASP A 269 -14.60 -14.92 3.49
CA ASP A 269 -14.42 -14.44 4.87
C ASP A 269 -13.59 -13.14 4.87
N VAL A 270 -14.12 -12.08 5.47
CA VAL A 270 -13.45 -10.77 5.57
C VAL A 270 -13.14 -10.43 7.03
N SER A 271 -12.04 -9.72 7.25
CA SER A 271 -11.82 -9.00 8.52
C SER A 271 -11.29 -7.60 8.28
N HIS A 272 -11.41 -6.74 9.29
CA HIS A 272 -10.93 -5.36 9.24
C HIS A 272 -9.76 -5.19 10.20
N ASN A 273 -8.62 -4.72 9.69
CA ASN A 273 -7.40 -4.52 10.49
C ASN A 273 -7.02 -5.75 11.35
N TYR A 274 -7.18 -6.94 10.77
CA TYR A 274 -6.80 -8.22 11.37
C TYR A 274 -6.35 -9.21 10.28
N PRO A 275 -5.22 -9.91 10.43
CA PRO A 275 -4.36 -9.97 11.61
C PRO A 275 -3.40 -8.78 11.75
N TYR A 276 -3.35 -7.91 10.74
CA TYR A 276 -2.45 -6.76 10.68
C TYR A 276 -3.21 -5.45 10.70
N CYS A 277 -2.49 -4.38 11.02
CA CYS A 277 -2.90 -3.00 10.81
C CYS A 277 -1.92 -2.39 9.81
N LEU A 278 -2.22 -1.19 9.32
CA LEU A 278 -1.26 -0.43 8.51
C LEU A 278 -0.03 -0.08 9.38
N PRO A 279 1.21 -0.32 8.90
CA PRO A 279 2.39 0.31 9.48
C PRO A 279 2.23 1.84 9.48
N ASP A 280 2.74 2.53 10.51
CA ASP A 280 2.61 3.98 10.59
C ASP A 280 3.33 4.71 9.43
N GLY A 281 4.38 4.09 8.89
CA GLY A 281 5.12 4.58 7.70
C GLY A 281 4.64 4.00 6.37
N SER A 282 3.48 3.34 6.34
CA SER A 282 2.90 2.84 5.10
C SER A 282 2.44 3.96 4.18
N LEU A 283 2.39 3.71 2.86
CA LEU A 283 1.95 4.70 1.88
C LEU A 283 0.52 5.18 2.19
N GLU A 284 -0.36 4.28 2.62
CA GLU A 284 -1.74 4.58 2.96
C GLU A 284 -1.85 5.58 4.11
N VAL A 285 -0.96 5.48 5.09
CA VAL A 285 -0.93 6.38 6.26
C VAL A 285 -0.21 7.68 5.91
N ARG A 286 1.00 7.64 5.37
CA ARG A 286 1.81 8.84 5.10
C ARG A 286 1.28 9.71 3.96
N SER A 287 0.49 9.15 3.05
CA SER A 287 -0.20 9.96 2.03
C SER A 287 -1.30 10.84 2.61
N GLN A 288 -1.88 10.52 3.76
CA GLN A 288 -2.96 11.32 4.37
C GLN A 288 -2.51 12.74 4.74
N PRO A 289 -1.41 12.94 5.51
CA PRO A 289 -0.90 14.28 5.77
C PRO A 289 -0.44 14.98 4.48
N TRP A 290 0.17 14.25 3.54
CA TRP A 290 0.60 14.82 2.27
C TRP A 290 -0.57 15.40 1.47
N LEU A 291 -1.65 14.63 1.29
CA LEU A 291 -2.87 15.06 0.59
C LEU A 291 -3.56 16.23 1.33
N PHE A 292 -3.63 16.15 2.66
CA PHE A 292 -4.22 17.21 3.48
C PHE A 292 -3.46 18.53 3.30
N PHE A 293 -2.14 18.52 3.44
CA PHE A 293 -1.36 19.75 3.31
C PHE A 293 -1.32 20.28 1.88
N ARG A 294 -1.46 19.43 0.86
CA ARG A 294 -1.69 19.89 -0.53
C ARG A 294 -3.00 20.65 -0.67
N GLU A 295 -4.08 20.14 -0.07
CA GLU A 295 -5.37 20.82 -0.09
C GLU A 295 -5.34 22.13 0.71
N VAL A 296 -4.71 22.14 1.89
CA VAL A 296 -4.48 23.36 2.67
C VAL A 296 -3.70 24.38 1.86
N ARG A 297 -2.60 23.97 1.19
CA ARG A 297 -1.82 24.86 0.31
C ARG A 297 -2.67 25.44 -0.81
N ARG A 298 -3.47 24.60 -1.47
CA ARG A 298 -4.34 25.01 -2.58
C ARG A 298 -5.32 26.09 -2.14
N GLN A 299 -5.98 25.89 -1.01
CA GLN A 299 -6.98 26.83 -0.46
C GLN A 299 -6.32 28.12 0.04
N LEU A 300 -5.20 28.00 0.75
CA LEU A 300 -4.46 29.16 1.25
C LEU A 300 -3.94 30.05 0.10
N VAL A 301 -3.35 29.44 -0.94
CA VAL A 301 -2.85 30.19 -2.12
C VAL A 301 -4.00 30.79 -2.93
N HIS A 302 -5.14 30.11 -3.01
CA HIS A 302 -6.33 30.66 -3.68
C HIS A 302 -6.78 31.98 -3.05
N GLU A 303 -6.74 32.08 -1.71
CA GLU A 303 -7.17 33.27 -0.97
C GLU A 303 -6.07 34.32 -0.84
N HIS A 304 -4.82 33.88 -0.82
CA HIS A 304 -3.66 34.74 -0.72
C HIS A 304 -2.63 34.41 -1.82
N PRO A 305 -2.90 34.80 -3.08
CA PRO A 305 -2.05 34.41 -4.22
C PRO A 305 -0.59 34.84 -4.09
N ALA A 306 -0.31 35.92 -3.35
CA ALA A 306 1.04 36.40 -3.10
C ALA A 306 1.92 35.35 -2.36
N LEU A 307 1.32 34.45 -1.59
CA LEU A 307 2.03 33.43 -0.81
C LEU A 307 2.64 32.32 -1.68
N GLU A 308 2.17 32.14 -2.92
CA GLU A 308 2.72 31.12 -3.83
C GLU A 308 4.23 31.31 -4.08
N ARG A 309 4.67 32.57 -4.10
CA ARG A 309 6.05 32.98 -4.37
C ARG A 309 6.85 33.31 -3.11
N ASP A 310 6.24 33.18 -1.92
CA ASP A 310 6.91 33.47 -0.66
C ASP A 310 7.84 32.30 -0.29
N PRO A 311 9.17 32.51 -0.22
CA PRO A 311 10.12 31.45 0.11
C PRO A 311 9.93 30.88 1.53
N ALA A 312 9.38 31.66 2.47
CA ALA A 312 9.10 31.17 3.82
C ALA A 312 7.96 30.14 3.81
N PHE A 313 6.88 30.42 3.08
CA PHE A 313 5.80 29.46 2.87
C PHE A 313 6.26 28.24 2.07
N GLY A 314 7.08 28.44 1.03
CA GLY A 314 7.69 27.35 0.27
C GLY A 314 8.42 26.34 1.18
N ARG A 315 9.26 26.85 2.10
CA ARG A 315 9.99 26.02 3.06
C ARG A 315 9.07 25.33 4.08
N VAL A 316 8.03 26.01 4.56
CA VAL A 316 7.05 25.40 5.47
C VAL A 316 6.32 24.26 4.78
N PHE A 317 5.84 24.44 3.55
CA PHE A 317 5.16 23.37 2.81
C PHE A 317 6.12 22.24 2.41
N GLU A 318 7.37 22.53 2.07
CA GLU A 318 8.39 21.49 1.86
C GLU A 318 8.55 20.61 3.11
N MET A 319 8.62 21.24 4.30
CA MET A 319 8.65 20.51 5.57
C MET A 319 7.38 19.69 5.85
N LEU A 320 6.20 20.25 5.57
CA LEU A 320 4.92 19.57 5.81
C LEU A 320 4.66 18.41 4.84
N LEU A 321 5.20 18.51 3.62
CA LEU A 321 5.08 17.50 2.58
C LEU A 321 6.20 16.44 2.62
N ASP A 322 7.24 16.63 3.43
CA ASP A 322 8.27 15.60 3.72
C ASP A 322 7.72 14.50 4.65
N THR A 323 6.66 13.81 4.20
CA THR A 323 6.01 12.73 4.96
C THR A 323 6.83 11.45 5.02
N ASN A 324 7.97 11.41 4.34
CA ASN A 324 8.94 10.31 4.37
C ASN A 324 10.11 10.60 5.31
N LEU A 325 10.20 11.82 5.86
CA LEU A 325 11.25 12.24 6.79
C LEU A 325 12.66 12.10 6.17
N ARG A 326 12.79 12.46 4.89
CA ARG A 326 14.04 12.30 4.12
C ARG A 326 14.85 13.58 4.03
N LEU A 327 14.24 14.75 4.20
CA LEU A 327 14.90 16.04 3.96
C LEU A 327 15.50 16.62 5.25
N ALA A 328 16.84 16.74 5.27
CA ALA A 328 17.56 17.32 6.42
C ALA A 328 17.13 18.77 6.72
N ASP A 329 16.85 19.56 5.68
CA ASP A 329 16.38 20.95 5.83
C ASP A 329 14.97 21.02 6.44
N ALA A 330 14.09 20.06 6.10
CA ALA A 330 12.77 19.91 6.72
C ALA A 330 12.89 19.52 8.19
N GLU A 331 13.75 18.54 8.52
CA GLU A 331 13.99 18.12 9.91
C GLU A 331 14.56 19.27 10.74
N ALA A 332 15.50 20.04 10.18
CA ALA A 332 16.07 21.21 10.84
C ALA A 332 14.99 22.25 11.16
N LEU A 333 14.11 22.58 10.20
CA LEU A 333 13.02 23.52 10.43
C LEU A 333 12.01 22.97 11.46
N ALA A 334 11.61 21.71 11.36
CA ALA A 334 10.72 21.08 12.33
C ALA A 334 11.32 21.12 13.75
N GLY A 335 12.62 20.87 13.88
CA GLY A 335 13.37 20.97 15.13
C GLY A 335 13.41 22.40 15.70
N TYR A 336 13.55 23.40 14.84
CA TYR A 336 13.48 24.82 15.24
C TYR A 336 12.09 25.19 15.75
N LEU A 337 11.04 24.86 15.00
CA LEU A 337 9.66 25.24 15.30
C LEU A 337 9.08 24.52 16.52
N ARG A 338 9.39 23.23 16.69
CA ARG A 338 8.68 22.35 17.64
C ARG A 338 9.52 21.93 18.83
N ARG A 339 10.85 21.93 18.68
CA ARG A 339 11.80 21.51 19.73
C ARG A 339 12.70 22.66 20.20
N PHE A 340 12.42 23.88 19.73
CA PHE A 340 13.18 25.09 20.08
C PHE A 340 14.69 24.94 19.85
N ARG A 341 15.09 24.15 18.83
CA ARG A 341 16.50 24.05 18.41
C ARG A 341 16.93 25.39 17.84
N ARG A 342 18.23 25.69 17.90
CA ARG A 342 18.79 26.89 17.25
C ARG A 342 18.76 26.72 15.73
N ALA A 343 18.50 27.81 15.01
CA ALA A 343 18.67 27.83 13.56
C ALA A 343 20.15 27.62 13.20
N PRO A 344 20.45 27.05 12.02
CA PRO A 344 21.82 27.00 11.51
C PRO A 344 22.43 28.40 11.40
N VAL A 345 23.72 28.51 11.70
CA VAL A 345 24.46 29.79 11.62
C VAL A 345 24.35 30.37 10.22
N GLY A 346 23.93 31.63 10.12
CA GLY A 346 23.75 32.34 8.85
C GLY A 346 22.38 32.14 8.18
N ARG A 347 21.47 31.39 8.81
CA ARG A 347 20.09 31.15 8.33
C ARG A 347 19.02 31.58 9.33
N GLU A 348 19.39 32.36 10.35
CA GLU A 348 18.50 32.76 11.44
C GLU A 348 17.29 33.55 10.92
N ALA A 349 17.52 34.49 10.00
CA ALA A 349 16.45 35.30 9.40
C ALA A 349 15.45 34.44 8.60
N ASP A 350 15.96 33.46 7.83
CA ASP A 350 15.13 32.55 7.04
C ASP A 350 14.24 31.68 7.94
N PHE A 351 14.80 31.13 9.03
CA PHE A 351 14.06 30.31 9.98
C PHE A 351 13.03 31.13 10.76
N GLN A 352 13.34 32.38 11.12
CA GLN A 352 12.36 33.29 11.72
C GLN A 352 11.23 33.66 10.74
N ALA A 353 11.54 33.84 9.46
CA ALA A 353 10.52 34.07 8.42
C ALA A 353 9.62 32.84 8.26
N ALA A 354 10.20 31.64 8.19
CA ALA A 354 9.47 30.38 8.15
C ALA A 354 8.59 30.17 9.39
N ALA A 355 9.04 30.56 10.59
CA ALA A 355 8.22 30.50 11.80
C ALA A 355 6.99 31.41 11.71
N ARG A 356 7.15 32.64 11.22
CA ARG A 356 6.00 33.52 10.98
C ARG A 356 5.02 32.94 9.96
N ALA A 357 5.53 32.34 8.87
CA ALA A 357 4.70 31.67 7.87
C ALA A 357 3.95 30.46 8.46
N TYR A 358 4.62 29.67 9.30
CA TYR A 358 4.01 28.54 10.02
C TYR A 358 2.91 29.01 10.99
N ASP A 359 3.14 30.11 11.73
CA ASP A 359 2.14 30.69 12.62
C ASP A 359 0.92 31.22 11.84
N GLN A 360 1.13 31.83 10.66
CA GLN A 360 0.05 32.25 9.77
C GLN A 360 -0.75 31.05 9.23
N LEU A 361 -0.08 29.98 8.83
CA LEU A 361 -0.74 28.73 8.41
C LEU A 361 -1.57 28.13 9.54
N ARG A 362 -1.03 28.12 10.76
CA ARG A 362 -1.78 27.67 11.95
C ARG A 362 -3.01 28.54 12.18
N ALA A 363 -2.87 29.87 12.09
CA ALA A 363 -4.00 30.79 12.23
C ALA A 363 -5.07 30.54 11.16
N PHE A 364 -4.68 30.34 9.90
CA PHE A 364 -5.59 29.98 8.82
C PHE A 364 -6.43 28.73 9.12
N LEU A 365 -5.83 27.70 9.72
CA LEU A 365 -6.57 26.48 10.12
C LEU A 365 -7.47 26.73 11.33
N VAL A 366 -7.03 27.53 12.32
CA VAL A 366 -7.81 27.87 13.51
C VAL A 366 -9.03 28.73 13.17
N ASP A 367 -8.87 29.68 12.25
CA ASP A 367 -9.95 30.57 11.80
C ASP A 367 -11.00 29.84 10.94
N ARG A 368 -10.77 28.54 10.67
CA ARG A 368 -11.63 27.65 9.86
C ARG A 368 -11.96 26.35 10.59
N PRO A 369 -12.75 26.42 11.67
CA PRO A 369 -13.06 25.23 12.48
C PRO A 369 -13.78 24.12 11.69
N GLY A 370 -14.41 24.44 10.55
CA GLY A 370 -15.04 23.46 9.65
C GLY A 370 -14.09 22.76 8.67
N PHE A 371 -12.88 23.29 8.43
CA PHE A 371 -12.01 22.83 7.34
C PHE A 371 -11.68 21.34 7.43
N VAL A 372 -11.34 20.87 8.63
CA VAL A 372 -10.98 19.46 8.85
C VAL A 372 -12.16 18.54 8.58
N GLU A 373 -13.36 18.90 9.05
CA GLU A 373 -14.56 18.08 8.85
C GLU A 373 -15.03 18.11 7.39
N GLU A 374 -14.93 19.26 6.72
CA GLU A 374 -15.17 19.41 5.27
C GLU A 374 -14.21 18.54 4.47
N TYR A 375 -12.90 18.56 4.79
CA TYR A 375 -11.92 17.69 4.16
C TYR A 375 -12.20 16.22 4.44
N ARG A 376 -12.52 15.86 5.70
CA ARG A 376 -12.82 14.49 6.12
C ARG A 376 -13.99 13.89 5.34
N ARG A 377 -15.03 14.70 5.08
CA ARG A 377 -16.25 14.31 4.36
C ARG A 377 -16.20 14.59 2.87
N SER A 378 -15.14 15.22 2.37
CA SER A 378 -15.02 15.58 0.97
C SER A 378 -15.13 14.32 0.11
N PRO A 379 -16.03 14.29 -0.90
CA PRO A 379 -16.07 13.17 -1.84
C PRO A 379 -14.77 13.06 -2.61
N GLU A 380 -13.98 14.14 -2.69
CA GLU A 380 -12.70 14.22 -3.40
C GLU A 380 -11.51 13.80 -2.53
N ARG A 381 -11.70 13.54 -1.23
CA ARG A 381 -10.65 13.00 -0.37
C ARG A 381 -10.27 11.60 -0.83
N THR A 382 -8.99 11.38 -1.12
CA THR A 382 -8.48 10.06 -1.48
C THR A 382 -8.68 9.06 -0.35
N SER A 383 -9.33 7.95 -0.67
CA SER A 383 -9.39 6.76 0.18
C SER A 383 -8.23 5.84 -0.16
N ALA A 384 -7.26 5.70 0.75
CA ALA A 384 -6.15 4.77 0.62
C ALA A 384 -6.37 3.56 1.56
N LEU A 385 -6.41 2.35 1.00
CA LEU A 385 -6.53 1.13 1.78
C LEU A 385 -5.63 0.03 1.24
N SER A 386 -5.22 -0.87 2.13
CA SER A 386 -4.59 -2.12 1.73
C SER A 386 -5.60 -3.26 1.77
N VAL A 387 -5.54 -4.13 0.77
CA VAL A 387 -6.27 -5.39 0.70
C VAL A 387 -5.27 -6.52 0.78
N GLU A 388 -5.33 -7.27 1.88
CA GLU A 388 -4.49 -8.45 2.06
C GLU A 388 -5.27 -9.72 1.76
N VAL A 389 -4.79 -10.49 0.79
CA VAL A 389 -5.39 -11.75 0.36
C VAL A 389 -4.60 -12.93 0.92
N ARG A 390 -5.30 -13.97 1.38
CA ARG A 390 -4.60 -15.18 1.85
C ARG A 390 -3.81 -15.84 0.71
N LYS A 391 -2.50 -15.94 0.91
CA LYS A 391 -1.49 -16.32 -0.10
C LYS A 391 -1.73 -17.72 -0.68
N ASP A 392 -2.24 -18.67 0.10
CA ASP A 392 -2.54 -20.04 -0.35
C ASP A 392 -3.75 -20.15 -1.30
N LEU A 393 -4.56 -19.09 -1.41
CA LEU A 393 -5.66 -19.02 -2.36
C LEU A 393 -5.18 -18.67 -3.75
N VAL A 394 -4.16 -17.82 -3.85
CA VAL A 394 -3.67 -17.26 -5.12
C VAL A 394 -2.34 -17.85 -5.56
N TRP A 395 -1.71 -18.65 -4.69
CA TRP A 395 -0.46 -19.34 -4.95
C TRP A 395 -0.41 -20.70 -4.24
N GLU A 396 0.20 -21.69 -4.86
CA GLU A 396 0.42 -23.03 -4.30
C GLU A 396 1.78 -23.10 -3.63
N PHE A 397 1.84 -23.75 -2.47
CA PHE A 397 3.07 -23.99 -1.72
C PHE A 397 3.26 -25.48 -1.46
N ASP A 398 4.51 -25.95 -1.48
CA ASP A 398 4.85 -27.31 -1.11
C ASP A 398 4.79 -27.52 0.41
N ARG A 399 5.07 -28.75 0.87
CA ARG A 399 5.08 -29.11 2.30
C ARG A 399 6.13 -28.36 3.13
N ARG A 400 7.12 -27.73 2.49
CA ARG A 400 8.17 -26.92 3.12
C ARG A 400 7.86 -25.42 3.05
N GLY A 401 6.67 -25.05 2.60
CA GLY A 401 6.26 -23.65 2.41
C GLY A 401 6.96 -22.98 1.23
N GLN A 402 7.53 -23.73 0.29
CA GLN A 402 8.15 -23.17 -0.92
C GLN A 402 7.08 -22.93 -2.00
N PRO A 403 7.16 -21.81 -2.73
CA PRO A 403 6.23 -21.50 -3.81
C PRO A 403 6.35 -22.51 -4.96
N VAL A 404 5.21 -23.00 -5.47
CA VAL A 404 5.14 -24.01 -6.54
C VAL A 404 4.53 -23.42 -7.80
N ALA A 405 3.30 -22.90 -7.72
CA ALA A 405 2.56 -22.44 -8.90
C ALA A 405 1.51 -21.37 -8.57
N ALA A 406 1.25 -20.47 -9.51
CA ALA A 406 0.18 -19.48 -9.41
C ALA A 406 -1.22 -20.12 -9.51
N ARG A 407 -2.23 -19.47 -8.92
CA ARG A 407 -3.65 -19.86 -8.98
C ARG A 407 -4.50 -18.76 -9.63
N PRO A 408 -4.45 -18.61 -10.97
CA PRO A 408 -5.05 -17.47 -11.68
C PRO A 408 -6.58 -17.43 -11.59
N ALA A 409 -7.26 -18.57 -11.55
CA ALA A 409 -8.72 -18.59 -11.44
C ALA A 409 -9.19 -17.98 -10.11
N GLN A 410 -8.60 -18.39 -8.98
CA GLN A 410 -8.93 -17.86 -7.66
C GLN A 410 -8.59 -16.38 -7.53
N ALA A 411 -7.45 -15.95 -8.08
CA ALA A 411 -7.07 -14.55 -8.08
C ALA A 411 -8.08 -13.68 -8.86
N ARG A 412 -8.57 -14.18 -10.01
CA ARG A 412 -9.62 -13.53 -10.79
C ARG A 412 -10.92 -13.41 -10.02
N ASP A 413 -11.39 -14.48 -9.38
CA ASP A 413 -12.65 -14.48 -8.64
C ASP A 413 -12.62 -13.46 -7.49
N ILE A 414 -11.50 -13.41 -6.74
CA ILE A 414 -11.27 -12.41 -5.68
C ILE A 414 -11.24 -11.00 -6.26
N ALA A 415 -10.47 -10.79 -7.33
CA ALA A 415 -10.34 -9.49 -7.97
C ALA A 415 -11.66 -8.97 -8.54
N GLN A 416 -12.47 -9.83 -9.18
CA GLN A 416 -13.80 -9.47 -9.68
C GLN A 416 -14.74 -9.07 -8.55
N THR A 417 -14.68 -9.78 -7.43
CA THR A 417 -15.48 -9.47 -6.24
C THR A 417 -15.11 -8.10 -5.65
N LEU A 418 -13.82 -7.80 -5.54
CA LEU A 418 -13.34 -6.48 -5.13
C LEU A 418 -13.76 -5.39 -6.12
N ALA A 419 -13.62 -5.62 -7.42
CA ALA A 419 -14.01 -4.69 -8.47
C ALA A 419 -15.51 -4.37 -8.45
N LEU A 420 -16.36 -5.38 -8.19
CA LEU A 420 -17.81 -5.20 -8.00
C LEU A 420 -18.09 -4.29 -6.80
N GLY A 421 -17.41 -4.51 -5.68
CA GLY A 421 -17.58 -3.67 -4.49
C GLY A 421 -17.17 -2.21 -4.72
N ILE A 422 -16.05 -1.97 -5.42
CA ILE A 422 -15.61 -0.62 -5.82
C ILE A 422 -16.64 0.02 -6.75
N ALA A 423 -17.11 -0.71 -7.76
CA ALA A 423 -18.08 -0.19 -8.73
C ALA A 423 -19.42 0.15 -8.06
N GLU A 424 -19.89 -0.66 -7.11
CA GLU A 424 -21.11 -0.37 -6.36
C GLU A 424 -20.94 0.83 -5.42
N TYR A 425 -19.80 0.95 -4.74
CA TYR A 425 -19.48 2.12 -3.92
C TYR A 425 -19.55 3.40 -4.74
N LEU A 426 -18.87 3.44 -5.88
CA LEU A 426 -18.83 4.61 -6.77
C LEU A 426 -20.21 4.97 -7.35
N LYS A 427 -21.10 3.99 -7.55
CA LYS A 427 -22.43 4.20 -8.14
C LYS A 427 -23.50 4.60 -7.12
N ARG A 428 -23.36 4.19 -5.86
CA ARG A 428 -24.48 4.22 -4.89
C ARG A 428 -24.17 4.87 -3.56
N ASP A 429 -22.91 4.88 -3.13
CA ASP A 429 -22.55 5.26 -1.75
C ASP A 429 -21.68 6.52 -1.65
N ARG A 430 -21.12 6.97 -2.78
CA ARG A 430 -20.33 8.20 -2.88
C ARG A 430 -21.21 9.36 -3.31
#